data_AF-A0AAN7GWS1-F1
#
_entry.id   AF-A0AAN7GWS1-F1
#
_cell.length_a   1.000
_cell.length_b   1.000
_cell.length_c   1.000
_cell.angle_alpha   90.00
_cell.angle_beta   90.00
_cell.angle_gamma   90.00
#
_symmetry.space_group_name_H-M   'P 1'
#
loop_
_entity.id
_entity.type
_entity.pdbx_description
1 polymer ?
#
loop_
_entity_poly.entity_id
_entity_poly.type
_entity_poly.pdbx_seq_one_letter_code
_entity_poly.pdbx_strand_id
1 'polypeptide(L)'
;MTLPSSRHGLSTALRSLQYRLHSSRLSDAVTAANGTRCLSTESSSAGLEPIRAAPEIDYRAIRDMVPKIPPGGLDVRYARAMPISPSYFARTTRFNDTYLALEKLLKTYENLPTIPYSETERVVWKNLNDFRRNVGEPVKASEYVKCLEIVKRLHQIHPKLMPKKVKTALWDFTRSVQAFKAGETVAPIDKFGRTIGNGRRKASTARAFLVEGNGEVLINGKTLVEYFGRVHDRESAVWALHATGRLDKYNVWATAEGGGTTGQADALTLAIAKALMAHEPALKPALRRGNRLRDTRPKEGGEKEAWPREGEKETYMGQEIVLSRKSIKWPWASHEPPVLEVILPLVFPQCKPYFCNNQATNHKRSSPHIFARTIYTNCTLQHNFLENLFFNMQPS
;
A
#
# COMPACT_ATOMS: atom_id res chain seq x y z
N MET A 1 -11.42 -46.84 25.54
CA MET A 1 -12.88 -46.62 25.46
C MET A 1 -13.42 -47.54 24.38
N THR A 2 -14.05 -48.62 24.82
CA THR A 2 -14.60 -49.70 24.00
C THR A 2 -15.89 -49.25 23.33
N LEU A 3 -16.03 -49.48 22.02
CA LEU A 3 -17.28 -49.25 21.28
C LEU A 3 -18.27 -50.38 21.60
N PRO A 4 -19.55 -50.09 21.89
CA PRO A 4 -20.54 -51.12 22.14
C PRO A 4 -21.01 -51.75 20.82
N SER A 5 -20.79 -53.05 20.70
CA SER A 5 -21.26 -53.94 19.66
C SER A 5 -22.64 -54.49 20.02
N SER A 6 -23.73 -53.80 19.72
CA SER A 6 -25.01 -54.49 19.43
C SER A 6 -26.04 -53.57 18.79
N ARG A 7 -26.84 -54.17 17.90
CA ARG A 7 -27.88 -53.57 17.06
C ARG A 7 -29.12 -53.09 17.83
N HIS A 8 -29.08 -53.06 19.18
CA HIS A 8 -30.21 -52.69 20.05
C HIS A 8 -30.05 -51.30 20.71
N GLY A 9 -28.89 -50.65 20.60
CA GLY A 9 -28.69 -49.29 21.12
C GLY A 9 -29.27 -48.17 20.24
N LEU A 10 -29.51 -48.43 18.95
CA LEU A 10 -29.97 -47.43 17.99
C LEU A 10 -31.50 -47.27 17.92
N SER A 11 -32.27 -48.27 18.35
CA SER A 11 -33.75 -48.21 18.34
C SER A 11 -34.33 -47.38 19.48
N THR A 12 -33.60 -47.21 20.58
CA THR A 12 -34.07 -46.46 21.76
C THR A 12 -33.84 -44.95 21.62
N ALA A 13 -32.86 -44.54 20.81
CA ALA A 13 -32.58 -43.12 20.53
C ALA A 13 -33.53 -42.51 19.47
N LEU A 14 -34.17 -43.33 18.63
CA LEU A 14 -35.14 -42.87 17.63
C LEU A 14 -36.59 -42.85 18.12
N ARG A 15 -36.86 -43.28 19.37
CA ARG A 15 -38.23 -43.35 19.94
C ARG A 15 -38.60 -42.17 20.85
N SER A 16 -37.69 -41.23 21.10
CA SER A 16 -37.93 -40.03 21.92
C SER A 16 -38.21 -38.76 21.13
N LEU A 17 -38.28 -38.82 19.79
CA LEU A 17 -38.52 -37.66 18.93
C LEU A 17 -39.66 -37.89 17.93
N GLN A 18 -40.79 -38.40 18.39
CA GLN A 18 -42.01 -38.38 17.57
C GLN A 18 -43.29 -38.17 18.40
N TYR A 19 -43.92 -37.02 18.11
CA TYR A 19 -45.31 -36.61 18.31
C TYR A 19 -45.75 -35.98 19.64
N ARG A 20 -45.90 -34.64 19.59
CA ARG A 20 -47.12 -33.92 19.99
C ARG A 20 -47.23 -32.61 19.19
N LEU A 21 -47.62 -32.70 17.91
CA LEU A 21 -48.18 -31.55 17.20
C LEU A 21 -49.68 -31.52 17.52
N HIS A 22 -50.07 -30.69 18.48
CA HIS A 22 -51.45 -30.31 18.67
C HIS A 22 -51.83 -29.31 17.58
N SER A 23 -52.93 -29.58 16.91
CA SER A 23 -53.61 -28.64 16.04
C SER A 23 -54.14 -27.47 16.88
N SER A 24 -53.56 -26.28 16.73
CA SER A 24 -54.21 -25.04 17.10
C SER A 24 -54.05 -24.04 15.95
N ARG A 25 -55.20 -23.57 15.52
CA ARG A 25 -55.47 -22.67 14.39
C ARG A 25 -54.57 -21.44 14.43
N LEU A 26 -53.88 -21.18 13.32
CA LEU A 26 -53.28 -19.87 13.02
C LEU A 26 -54.33 -19.04 12.27
N SER A 27 -55.26 -18.44 13.01
CA SER A 27 -56.11 -17.35 12.50
C SER A 27 -55.72 -15.98 13.08
N ASP A 28 -54.79 -15.91 14.03
CA ASP A 28 -54.49 -14.67 14.75
C ASP A 28 -53.00 -14.31 14.66
N ALA A 29 -52.57 -13.73 13.54
CA ALA A 29 -51.35 -12.92 13.45
C ALA A 29 -51.26 -12.18 12.10
N VAL A 30 -52.36 -11.56 11.65
CA VAL A 30 -52.33 -10.57 10.56
C VAL A 30 -52.50 -9.21 11.19
N THR A 31 -51.43 -8.67 11.79
CA THR A 31 -51.20 -7.22 11.92
C THR A 31 -49.83 -6.97 12.53
N ALA A 32 -49.12 -5.98 11.98
CA ALA A 32 -47.86 -5.41 12.46
C ALA A 32 -46.55 -6.16 12.11
N ALA A 33 -46.10 -5.99 10.87
CA ALA A 33 -44.68 -5.75 10.58
C ALA A 33 -44.53 -5.14 9.17
N ASN A 34 -44.83 -3.85 9.04
CA ASN A 34 -44.36 -3.05 7.92
C ASN A 34 -42.85 -2.85 8.04
N GLY A 35 -42.08 -3.30 7.05
CA GLY A 35 -40.70 -2.85 6.89
C GLY A 35 -39.68 -3.96 6.68
N THR A 36 -39.80 -4.74 5.61
CA THR A 36 -38.62 -5.31 4.95
C THR A 36 -38.96 -5.52 3.48
N ARG A 37 -38.30 -4.76 2.61
CA ARG A 37 -38.42 -4.89 1.15
C ARG A 37 -37.83 -6.24 0.73
N CYS A 38 -38.68 -7.24 0.64
CA CYS A 38 -38.45 -8.40 -0.21
C CYS A 38 -38.78 -7.94 -1.64
N LEU A 39 -37.92 -8.30 -2.61
CA LEU A 39 -38.23 -8.16 -4.03
C LEU A 39 -39.34 -9.15 -4.38
N SER A 40 -40.58 -8.78 -4.08
CA SER A 40 -41.78 -9.42 -4.58
C SER A 40 -42.02 -8.87 -5.98
N THR A 41 -41.95 -9.75 -6.97
CA THR A 41 -42.44 -9.53 -8.33
C THR A 41 -43.82 -8.90 -8.25
N GLU A 42 -44.00 -7.70 -8.77
CA GLU A 42 -45.31 -7.10 -8.96
C GLU A 42 -46.10 -8.05 -9.86
N SER A 43 -47.09 -8.73 -9.30
CA SER A 43 -48.06 -9.51 -10.05
C SER A 43 -48.89 -8.53 -10.87
N SER A 44 -48.43 -8.25 -12.09
CA SER A 44 -49.27 -7.65 -13.12
C SER A 44 -50.54 -8.51 -13.21
N SER A 45 -51.68 -7.86 -13.02
CA SER A 45 -53.01 -8.44 -13.12
C SER A 45 -53.35 -8.76 -14.59
N ALA A 46 -52.55 -9.62 -15.21
CA ALA A 46 -52.82 -10.20 -16.50
C ALA A 46 -53.34 -11.62 -16.24
N GLY A 47 -54.63 -11.81 -16.52
CA GLY A 47 -55.34 -13.09 -16.69
C GLY A 47 -54.84 -14.30 -15.90
N LEU A 48 -55.69 -14.85 -15.04
CA LEU A 48 -55.60 -16.26 -14.66
C LEU A 48 -55.75 -17.13 -15.92
N GLU A 49 -54.67 -17.32 -16.67
CA GLU A 49 -54.61 -18.36 -17.69
C GLU A 49 -54.83 -19.69 -16.97
N PRO A 50 -55.82 -20.50 -17.39
CA PRO A 50 -56.04 -21.81 -16.80
C PRO A 50 -54.74 -22.60 -16.89
N ILE A 51 -54.42 -23.40 -15.86
CA ILE A 51 -53.24 -24.27 -15.86
C ILE A 51 -53.37 -25.23 -17.05
N ARG A 52 -52.76 -24.87 -18.18
CA ARG A 52 -52.69 -25.71 -19.36
C ARG A 52 -51.59 -26.72 -19.12
N ALA A 53 -51.89 -28.00 -19.30
CA ALA A 53 -50.88 -29.03 -19.36
C ALA A 53 -49.81 -28.61 -20.39
N ALA A 54 -48.54 -28.86 -20.07
CA ALA A 54 -47.47 -28.59 -21.01
C ALA A 54 -47.80 -29.26 -22.36
N PRO A 55 -47.69 -28.54 -23.48
CA PRO A 55 -47.96 -29.12 -24.80
C PRO A 55 -47.07 -30.35 -25.01
N GLU A 56 -47.60 -31.30 -25.77
CA GLU A 56 -46.88 -32.53 -26.09
C GLU A 56 -45.53 -32.19 -26.74
N ILE A 57 -44.46 -32.78 -26.23
CA ILE A 57 -43.10 -32.49 -26.70
C ILE A 57 -42.98 -33.08 -28.11
N ASP A 58 -42.99 -32.23 -29.13
CA ASP A 58 -42.72 -32.65 -30.50
C ASP A 58 -41.21 -32.87 -30.69
N TYR A 59 -40.77 -34.10 -30.41
CA TYR A 59 -39.36 -34.49 -30.50
C TYR A 59 -38.76 -34.31 -31.91
N ARG A 60 -39.59 -34.21 -32.96
CA ARG A 60 -39.14 -33.94 -34.33
C ARG A 60 -38.76 -32.48 -34.51
N ALA A 61 -39.57 -31.56 -34.00
CA ALA A 61 -39.28 -30.13 -34.04
C ALA A 61 -37.99 -29.77 -33.28
N ILE A 62 -37.73 -30.43 -32.14
CA ILE A 62 -36.51 -30.23 -31.35
C ILE A 62 -35.27 -30.70 -32.11
N ARG A 63 -35.35 -31.83 -32.84
CA ARG A 63 -34.25 -32.34 -33.66
C ARG A 63 -33.83 -31.35 -34.76
N ASP A 64 -34.79 -30.63 -35.33
CA ASP A 64 -34.56 -29.65 -36.40
C ASP A 64 -34.11 -28.28 -35.88
N MET A 65 -34.36 -27.98 -34.59
CA MET A 65 -33.83 -26.80 -33.90
C MET A 65 -32.39 -26.96 -33.40
N VAL A 66 -31.83 -28.18 -33.39
CA VAL A 66 -30.41 -28.38 -33.09
C VAL A 66 -29.61 -27.75 -34.24
N PRO A 67 -28.78 -26.72 -33.99
CA PRO A 67 -28.00 -26.09 -35.03
C PRO A 67 -27.17 -27.17 -35.74
N LYS A 68 -27.37 -27.30 -37.06
CA LYS A 68 -26.60 -28.22 -37.90
C LYS A 68 -25.14 -27.87 -37.74
N ILE A 69 -24.37 -28.80 -37.18
CA ILE A 69 -22.94 -28.69 -36.92
C ILE A 69 -22.27 -28.25 -38.26
N PRO A 70 -21.42 -27.21 -38.26
CA PRO A 70 -20.73 -26.79 -39.48
C PRO A 70 -20.01 -27.98 -40.12
N PRO A 71 -19.93 -28.06 -41.47
CA PRO A 71 -19.31 -29.19 -42.16
C PRO A 71 -17.83 -29.25 -41.78
N GLY A 72 -17.49 -30.15 -40.85
CA GLY A 72 -16.17 -30.26 -40.22
C GLY A 72 -16.19 -30.42 -38.69
N GLY A 73 -17.34 -30.24 -38.03
CA GLY A 73 -17.47 -30.52 -36.59
C GLY A 73 -17.60 -32.02 -36.30
N LEU A 74 -16.97 -32.48 -35.22
CA LEU A 74 -17.11 -33.87 -34.75
C LEU A 74 -18.58 -34.15 -34.40
N ASP A 75 -19.15 -35.21 -34.98
CA ASP A 75 -20.44 -35.78 -34.59
C ASP A 75 -20.31 -36.48 -33.22
N VAL A 76 -20.29 -35.71 -32.14
CA VAL A 76 -20.14 -36.22 -30.77
C VAL A 76 -21.47 -36.76 -30.26
N ARG A 77 -21.67 -38.08 -30.36
CA ARG A 77 -22.88 -38.76 -29.85
C ARG A 77 -22.93 -38.86 -28.32
N TYR A 78 -21.77 -38.93 -27.67
CA TYR A 78 -21.65 -39.03 -26.21
C TYR A 78 -20.59 -38.04 -25.70
N ALA A 79 -20.97 -37.20 -24.75
CA ALA A 79 -20.06 -36.27 -24.10
C ALA A 79 -20.23 -36.36 -22.58
N ARG A 80 -19.11 -36.32 -21.85
CA ARG A 80 -19.08 -36.16 -20.40
C ARG A 80 -18.15 -35.02 -20.05
N ALA A 81 -18.60 -34.12 -19.17
CA ALA A 81 -17.74 -33.09 -18.62
C ALA A 81 -16.67 -33.73 -17.74
N MET A 82 -15.41 -33.50 -18.07
CA MET A 82 -14.25 -33.93 -17.31
C MET A 82 -13.39 -32.71 -16.98
N PRO A 83 -12.84 -32.61 -15.77
CA PRO A 83 -11.96 -31.51 -15.44
C PRO A 83 -10.68 -31.58 -16.28
N ILE A 84 -10.19 -30.42 -16.71
CA ILE A 84 -8.95 -30.31 -17.51
C ILE A 84 -7.72 -30.70 -16.68
N SER A 85 -7.72 -30.32 -15.41
CA SER A 85 -6.61 -30.53 -14.48
C SER A 85 -6.82 -31.79 -13.62
N PRO A 86 -5.77 -32.60 -13.41
CA PRO A 86 -5.80 -33.69 -12.43
C PRO A 86 -6.00 -33.22 -10.99
N SER A 87 -5.51 -32.02 -10.66
CA SER A 87 -5.59 -31.44 -9.31
C SER A 87 -6.82 -30.56 -9.11
N TYR A 88 -7.87 -30.73 -9.94
CA TYR A 88 -9.09 -29.91 -9.95
C TYR A 88 -9.76 -29.73 -8.59
N PHE A 89 -9.78 -30.77 -7.75
CA PHE A 89 -10.40 -30.73 -6.42
C PHE A 89 -9.49 -30.14 -5.33
N ALA A 90 -8.27 -29.74 -5.67
CA ALA A 90 -7.35 -29.12 -4.72
C ALA A 90 -7.64 -27.63 -4.53
N ARG A 91 -7.21 -27.08 -3.39
CA ARG A 91 -7.37 -25.65 -3.08
C ARG A 91 -6.68 -24.72 -4.09
N THR A 92 -5.55 -25.15 -4.64
CA THR A 92 -4.69 -24.38 -5.56
C THR A 92 -4.33 -25.25 -6.76
N THR A 93 -5.23 -25.32 -7.72
CA THR A 93 -5.15 -26.21 -8.88
C THR A 93 -3.95 -25.89 -9.77
N ARG A 94 -3.80 -24.62 -10.18
CA ARG A 94 -2.75 -24.16 -11.10
C ARG A 94 -1.38 -24.32 -10.45
N PHE A 95 -1.24 -23.96 -9.18
CA PHE A 95 0.01 -24.14 -8.46
C PHE A 95 0.41 -25.62 -8.39
N ASN A 96 -0.52 -26.51 -8.00
CA ASN A 96 -0.21 -27.93 -7.87
C ASN A 96 0.20 -28.56 -9.21
N ASP A 97 -0.46 -28.20 -10.31
CA ASP A 97 -0.09 -28.67 -11.65
C ASP A 97 1.32 -28.21 -12.05
N THR A 98 1.67 -26.95 -11.78
CA THR A 98 3.02 -26.43 -12.05
C THR A 98 4.08 -27.13 -11.19
N TYR A 99 3.77 -27.35 -9.91
CA TYR A 99 4.65 -28.04 -8.97
C TYR A 99 4.91 -29.49 -9.41
N LEU A 100 3.87 -30.22 -9.78
CA LEU A 100 3.98 -31.59 -10.31
C LEU A 100 4.74 -31.64 -11.64
N ALA A 101 4.56 -30.65 -12.50
CA ALA A 101 5.33 -30.54 -13.74
C ALA A 101 6.82 -30.35 -13.46
N LEU A 102 7.18 -29.51 -12.49
CA LEU A 102 8.57 -29.32 -12.06
C LEU A 102 9.17 -30.57 -11.42
N GLU A 103 8.43 -31.27 -10.55
CA GLU A 103 8.88 -32.54 -9.99
C GLU A 103 9.15 -33.59 -11.08
N LYS A 104 8.29 -33.67 -12.09
CA LYS A 104 8.50 -34.56 -13.25
C LYS A 104 9.77 -34.19 -14.00
N LEU A 105 10.04 -32.91 -14.22
CA LEU A 105 11.27 -32.45 -14.86
C LEU A 105 12.50 -32.79 -14.02
N LEU A 106 12.44 -32.58 -12.70
CA LEU A 106 13.52 -32.93 -11.79
C LEU A 106 13.85 -34.42 -11.86
N LYS A 107 12.84 -35.30 -11.78
CA LYS A 107 13.03 -36.76 -11.90
C LYS A 107 13.60 -37.17 -13.26
N THR A 108 13.16 -36.52 -14.34
CA THR A 108 13.63 -36.84 -15.70
C THR A 108 15.09 -36.43 -15.91
N TYR A 109 15.51 -35.31 -15.32
CA TYR A 109 16.80 -34.67 -15.56
C TYR A 109 17.72 -34.67 -14.33
N GLU A 110 17.49 -35.60 -13.39
CA GLU A 110 18.24 -35.68 -12.12
C GLU A 110 19.74 -35.94 -12.34
N ASN A 111 20.03 -36.80 -13.32
CA ASN A 111 21.38 -37.29 -13.63
C ASN A 111 22.26 -36.28 -14.37
N LEU A 112 21.72 -35.12 -14.78
CA LEU A 112 22.53 -34.12 -15.49
C LEU A 112 23.51 -33.44 -14.51
N PRO A 113 24.74 -33.15 -14.96
CA PRO A 113 25.74 -32.50 -14.12
C PRO A 113 25.30 -31.07 -13.75
N THR A 114 25.51 -30.74 -12.48
CA THR A 114 25.19 -29.43 -11.90
C THR A 114 26.45 -28.60 -11.64
N ILE A 115 26.31 -27.29 -11.78
CA ILE A 115 27.34 -26.29 -11.49
C ILE A 115 27.13 -25.75 -10.05
N PRO A 116 28.22 -25.44 -9.30
CA PRO A 116 28.11 -24.77 -8.00
C PRO A 116 27.51 -23.36 -8.11
N TYR A 117 26.90 -22.88 -7.02
CA TYR A 117 26.20 -21.58 -7.00
C TYR A 117 27.07 -20.37 -7.37
N SER A 118 28.39 -20.45 -7.17
CA SER A 118 29.35 -19.40 -7.53
C SER A 118 29.43 -19.15 -9.03
N GLU A 119 29.33 -20.21 -9.82
CA GLU A 119 29.51 -20.19 -11.27
C GLU A 119 28.16 -20.07 -12.02
N THR A 120 27.04 -20.39 -11.37
CA THR A 120 25.71 -20.19 -11.97
C THR A 120 25.38 -18.71 -12.18
N GLU A 121 24.74 -18.39 -13.30
CA GLU A 121 24.24 -17.04 -13.57
C GLU A 121 23.27 -16.58 -12.47
N ARG A 122 23.43 -15.34 -12.00
CA ARG A 122 22.58 -14.80 -10.94
C ARG A 122 21.21 -14.42 -11.50
N VAL A 123 20.22 -15.29 -11.27
CA VAL A 123 18.83 -15.06 -11.67
C VAL A 123 18.01 -14.48 -10.51
N VAL A 124 17.20 -13.46 -10.82
CA VAL A 124 16.23 -12.90 -9.88
C VAL A 124 14.91 -13.67 -10.03
N TRP A 125 14.59 -14.48 -9.02
CA TRP A 125 13.34 -15.24 -8.96
C TRP A 125 12.16 -14.35 -8.53
N LYS A 126 10.95 -14.71 -8.96
CA LYS A 126 9.70 -14.07 -8.52
C LYS A 126 9.54 -14.18 -7.00
N ASN A 127 9.06 -13.12 -6.35
CA ASN A 127 8.61 -13.23 -4.95
C ASN A 127 7.24 -13.93 -4.92
N LEU A 128 6.87 -14.43 -3.74
CA LEU A 128 5.56 -15.06 -3.51
C LEU A 128 4.38 -14.20 -3.98
N ASN A 129 4.42 -12.88 -3.69
CA ASN A 129 3.34 -11.99 -4.08
C ASN A 129 3.22 -11.82 -5.60
N ASP A 130 4.34 -11.76 -6.31
CA ASP A 130 4.33 -11.69 -7.77
C ASP A 130 3.87 -13.00 -8.38
N PHE A 131 4.27 -14.12 -7.78
CA PHE A 131 3.80 -15.44 -8.20
C PHE A 131 2.29 -15.59 -8.01
N ARG A 132 1.75 -15.20 -6.85
CA ARG A 132 0.30 -15.18 -6.58
C ARG A 132 -0.47 -14.29 -7.57
N ARG A 133 0.09 -13.13 -7.94
CA ARG A 133 -0.51 -12.25 -8.96
C ARG A 133 -0.57 -12.90 -10.34
N ASN A 134 0.47 -13.63 -10.73
CA ASN A 134 0.52 -14.30 -12.03
C ASN A 134 -0.43 -15.50 -12.12
N VAL A 135 -0.54 -16.27 -11.03
CA VAL A 135 -1.37 -17.48 -11.01
C VAL A 135 -2.84 -17.17 -10.66
N GLY A 136 -3.08 -16.11 -9.87
CA GLY A 136 -4.41 -15.77 -9.37
C GLY A 136 -4.88 -16.63 -8.20
N GLU A 137 -4.01 -17.49 -7.65
CA GLU A 137 -4.35 -18.41 -6.55
C GLU A 137 -3.64 -18.04 -5.23
N PRO A 138 -4.28 -18.28 -4.07
CA PRO A 138 -3.68 -18.03 -2.76
C PRO A 138 -2.72 -19.16 -2.35
N VAL A 139 -1.51 -19.14 -2.91
CA VAL A 139 -0.44 -20.13 -2.61
C VAL A 139 0.19 -19.87 -1.26
N LYS A 140 0.44 -20.89 -0.43
CA LYS A 140 1.13 -20.69 0.86
C LYS A 140 2.63 -20.44 0.66
N ALA A 141 3.23 -19.70 1.59
CA ALA A 141 4.66 -19.39 1.52
C ALA A 141 5.53 -20.66 1.59
N SER A 142 5.19 -21.61 2.47
CA SER A 142 5.92 -22.87 2.62
C SER A 142 5.89 -23.73 1.35
N GLU A 143 4.74 -23.82 0.69
CA GLU A 143 4.56 -24.54 -0.57
C GLU A 143 5.39 -23.89 -1.68
N TYR A 144 5.38 -22.56 -1.76
CA TYR A 144 6.18 -21.82 -2.74
C TYR A 144 7.69 -21.97 -2.53
N VAL A 145 8.17 -22.00 -1.29
CA VAL A 145 9.59 -22.22 -0.98
C VAL A 145 10.05 -23.59 -1.50
N LYS A 146 9.28 -24.66 -1.27
CA LYS A 146 9.56 -26.00 -1.81
C LYS A 146 9.62 -26.00 -3.34
N CYS A 147 8.67 -25.32 -3.98
CA CYS A 147 8.67 -25.16 -5.43
C CYS A 147 9.94 -24.44 -5.93
N LEU A 148 10.35 -23.37 -5.24
CA LEU A 148 11.57 -22.63 -5.58
C LEU A 148 12.85 -23.44 -5.37
N GLU A 149 12.89 -24.37 -4.42
CA GLU A 149 14.03 -25.28 -4.24
C GLU A 149 14.23 -26.17 -5.48
N ILE A 150 13.15 -26.71 -6.03
CA ILE A 150 13.17 -27.50 -7.28
C ILE A 150 13.64 -26.64 -8.45
N VAL A 151 13.10 -25.43 -8.57
CA VAL A 151 13.48 -24.46 -9.61
C VAL A 151 14.98 -24.15 -9.55
N LYS A 152 15.50 -23.86 -8.35
CA LYS A 152 16.94 -23.59 -8.14
C LYS A 152 17.80 -24.81 -8.49
N ARG A 153 17.37 -26.01 -8.11
CA ARG A 153 18.07 -27.26 -8.43
C ARG A 153 18.11 -27.54 -9.94
N LEU A 154 17.03 -27.23 -10.66
CA LEU A 154 16.98 -27.34 -12.12
C LEU A 154 17.84 -26.28 -12.81
N HIS A 155 17.91 -25.07 -12.26
CA HIS A 155 18.75 -23.98 -12.77
C HIS A 155 20.25 -24.27 -12.66
N GLN A 156 20.67 -25.10 -11.69
CA GLN A 156 22.07 -25.52 -11.53
C GLN A 156 22.57 -26.44 -12.65
N ILE A 157 21.69 -27.00 -13.49
CA ILE A 157 22.11 -27.83 -14.64
C ILE A 157 23.00 -27.01 -15.57
N HIS A 158 24.11 -27.60 -16.04
CA HIS A 158 25.04 -26.92 -16.93
C HIS A 158 24.33 -26.33 -18.18
N PRO A 159 24.55 -25.05 -18.56
CA PRO A 159 23.71 -24.33 -19.53
C PRO A 159 23.77 -24.92 -20.95
N LYS A 160 24.88 -25.56 -21.32
CA LYS A 160 25.02 -26.27 -22.61
C LYS A 160 24.16 -27.54 -22.68
N LEU A 161 23.91 -28.19 -21.54
CA LEU A 161 23.16 -29.45 -21.45
C LEU A 161 21.69 -29.23 -21.04
N MET A 162 21.33 -28.00 -20.66
CA MET A 162 19.99 -27.68 -20.18
C MET A 162 18.94 -27.80 -21.31
N PRO A 163 17.94 -28.70 -21.17
CA PRO A 163 16.94 -28.95 -22.20
C PRO A 163 15.96 -27.77 -22.33
N LYS A 164 15.39 -27.61 -23.53
CA LYS A 164 14.42 -26.53 -23.83
C LYS A 164 13.21 -26.54 -22.88
N LYS A 165 12.70 -27.72 -22.52
CA LYS A 165 11.57 -27.88 -21.59
C LYS A 165 11.85 -27.25 -20.22
N VAL A 166 13.06 -27.44 -19.69
CA VAL A 166 13.47 -26.84 -18.41
C VAL A 166 13.59 -25.32 -18.56
N LYS A 167 14.18 -24.83 -19.65
CA LYS A 167 14.27 -23.37 -19.91
C LYS A 167 12.90 -22.70 -19.95
N THR A 168 11.92 -23.31 -20.63
CA THR A 168 10.54 -22.80 -20.66
C THR A 168 9.91 -22.79 -19.27
N ALA A 169 10.06 -23.86 -18.49
CA ALA A 169 9.51 -23.93 -17.14
C ALA A 169 10.17 -22.91 -16.19
N LEU A 170 11.48 -22.67 -16.31
CA LEU A 170 12.20 -21.70 -15.49
C LEU A 170 11.76 -20.26 -15.80
N TRP A 171 11.42 -19.95 -17.06
CA TRP A 171 10.97 -18.62 -17.48
C TRP A 171 9.77 -18.12 -16.65
N ASP A 172 8.83 -19.02 -16.34
CA ASP A 172 7.64 -18.70 -15.55
C ASP A 172 7.96 -18.24 -14.12
N PHE A 173 9.12 -18.62 -13.58
CA PHE A 173 9.60 -18.24 -12.24
C PHE A 173 10.62 -17.10 -12.26
N THR A 174 11.14 -16.75 -13.41
CA THR A 174 12.09 -15.63 -13.56
C THR A 174 11.37 -14.30 -13.54
N ARG A 175 11.97 -13.29 -12.90
CA ARG A 175 11.50 -11.92 -13.02
C ARG A 175 12.19 -11.24 -14.19
N SER A 176 11.41 -10.66 -15.09
CA SER A 176 11.86 -9.59 -15.99
C SER A 176 12.01 -8.27 -15.22
N VAL A 177 12.62 -8.30 -14.03
CA VAL A 177 13.00 -7.06 -13.37
C VAL A 177 14.26 -6.62 -14.09
N GLN A 178 14.08 -5.73 -15.06
CA GLN A 178 15.11 -4.72 -15.30
C GLN A 178 15.26 -4.04 -13.94
N ALA A 179 16.22 -4.50 -13.12
CA ALA A 179 16.70 -3.66 -12.04
C ALA A 179 17.00 -2.37 -12.75
N PHE A 180 16.26 -1.29 -12.45
CA PHE A 180 16.54 0.01 -13.02
C PHE A 180 18.04 0.16 -12.81
N LYS A 181 18.80 0.01 -13.90
CA LYS A 181 20.22 0.29 -13.91
C LYS A 181 20.15 1.79 -13.79
N ALA A 182 20.02 2.28 -12.56
CA ALA A 182 20.13 3.66 -12.22
C ALA A 182 21.57 3.93 -12.60
N GLY A 183 21.77 4.30 -13.87
CA GLY A 183 23.06 4.73 -14.34
C GLY A 183 23.49 5.77 -13.34
N GLU A 184 24.70 5.63 -12.80
CA GLU A 184 25.23 6.71 -11.99
C GLU A 184 25.29 7.92 -12.91
N THR A 185 24.36 8.86 -12.73
CA THR A 185 24.39 10.12 -13.44
C THR A 185 25.57 10.89 -12.87
N VAL A 186 26.75 10.69 -13.46
CA VAL A 186 27.90 11.53 -13.19
C VAL A 186 27.50 12.93 -13.62
N ALA A 187 27.57 13.91 -12.71
CA ALA A 187 27.21 15.26 -13.08
C ALA A 187 28.21 15.74 -14.14
N PRO A 188 27.74 16.30 -15.26
CA PRO A 188 28.63 16.72 -16.34
C PRO A 188 29.53 17.87 -15.86
N ILE A 189 30.77 17.88 -16.37
CA ILE A 189 31.69 19.01 -16.23
C ILE A 189 31.38 19.98 -17.38
N ASP A 190 31.24 21.26 -17.06
CA ASP A 190 31.00 22.32 -18.06
C ASP A 190 32.22 22.52 -18.98
N LYS A 191 32.01 23.20 -20.12
CA LYS A 191 33.07 23.61 -21.06
C LYS A 191 34.26 24.35 -20.41
N PHE A 192 34.00 25.04 -19.31
CA PHE A 192 34.99 25.83 -18.56
C PHE A 192 35.63 25.04 -17.39
N GLY A 193 35.47 23.71 -17.34
CA GLY A 193 36.01 22.88 -16.25
C GLY A 193 35.29 23.08 -14.92
N ARG A 194 34.06 23.59 -14.93
CA ARG A 194 33.28 23.91 -13.72
C ARG A 194 32.25 22.81 -13.47
N THR A 195 32.08 22.40 -12.23
CA THR A 195 30.99 21.50 -11.83
C THR A 195 29.96 22.23 -11.00
N ILE A 196 28.70 21.85 -11.16
CA ILE A 196 27.57 22.47 -10.47
C ILE A 196 27.04 21.50 -9.42
N GLY A 197 26.97 21.98 -8.18
CA GLY A 197 26.36 21.25 -7.08
C GLY A 197 25.22 22.05 -6.45
N ASN A 198 24.09 21.36 -6.20
CA ASN A 198 22.92 21.97 -5.56
C ASN A 198 22.66 21.35 -4.19
N GLY A 199 22.56 22.19 -3.17
CA GLY A 199 22.28 21.80 -1.79
C GLY A 199 21.02 22.50 -1.26
N ARG A 200 20.29 21.80 -0.39
CA ARG A 200 19.12 22.34 0.31
C ARG A 200 19.15 21.90 1.75
N ARG A 201 18.80 22.80 2.68
CA ARG A 201 18.55 22.45 4.09
C ARG A 201 17.52 23.39 4.70
N LYS A 202 16.49 22.80 5.31
CA LYS A 202 15.30 23.52 5.80
C LYS A 202 14.73 24.39 4.67
N ALA A 203 14.71 25.72 4.87
CA ALA A 203 14.25 26.70 3.89
C ALA A 203 15.38 27.31 3.04
N SER A 204 16.63 26.90 3.25
CA SER A 204 17.80 27.47 2.57
C SER A 204 18.19 26.63 1.37
N THR A 205 18.47 27.29 0.26
CA THR A 205 18.93 26.69 -0.99
C THR A 205 20.28 27.27 -1.37
N ALA A 206 21.20 26.42 -1.80
CA ALA A 206 22.53 26.83 -2.24
C ALA A 206 22.89 26.14 -3.55
N ARG A 207 23.55 26.90 -4.44
CA ARG A 207 24.15 26.42 -5.68
C ARG A 207 25.62 26.80 -5.66
N ALA A 208 26.50 25.83 -5.88
CA ALA A 208 27.93 26.03 -5.89
C ALA A 208 28.51 25.63 -7.26
N PHE A 209 29.35 26.51 -7.79
CA PHE A 209 30.22 26.25 -8.93
C PHE A 209 31.62 25.95 -8.37
N LEU A 210 32.15 24.79 -8.72
CA LEU A 210 33.46 24.33 -8.27
C LEU A 210 34.40 24.23 -9.46
N VAL A 211 35.55 24.87 -9.35
CA VAL A 211 36.57 24.97 -10.41
C VAL A 211 37.93 24.66 -9.80
N GLU A 212 38.84 24.04 -10.53
CA GLU A 212 40.22 23.88 -10.07
C GLU A 212 40.91 25.26 -9.95
N GLY A 213 41.62 25.51 -8.84
CA GLY A 213 42.17 26.82 -8.51
C GLY A 213 42.94 26.85 -7.19
N ASN A 214 43.03 28.04 -6.58
CA ASN A 214 43.90 28.33 -5.42
C ASN A 214 43.19 28.27 -4.05
N GLY A 215 41.92 27.83 -3.98
CA GLY A 215 41.17 27.74 -2.73
C GLY A 215 40.34 28.97 -2.37
N GLU A 216 40.07 29.87 -3.31
CA GLU A 216 39.24 31.05 -3.07
C GLU A 216 37.76 30.68 -2.96
N VAL A 217 37.10 31.13 -1.89
CA VAL A 217 35.68 30.86 -1.63
C VAL A 217 34.88 32.17 -1.58
N LEU A 218 34.00 32.34 -2.56
CA LEU A 218 33.10 33.49 -2.69
C LEU A 218 31.64 33.05 -2.55
N ILE A 219 30.88 33.76 -1.71
CA ILE A 219 29.46 33.51 -1.45
C ILE A 219 28.68 34.80 -1.69
N ASN A 220 27.76 34.79 -2.67
CA ASN A 220 27.00 35.97 -3.10
C ASN A 220 27.89 37.21 -3.35
N GLY A 221 29.09 37.00 -3.91
CA GLY A 221 30.06 38.06 -4.19
C GLY A 221 30.87 38.57 -2.98
N LYS A 222 30.71 37.97 -1.79
CA LYS A 222 31.48 38.30 -0.58
C LYS A 222 32.42 37.16 -0.20
N THR A 223 33.46 37.45 0.58
CA THR A 223 34.37 36.42 1.09
C THR A 223 33.70 35.57 2.17
N LEU A 224 34.22 34.35 2.40
CA LEU A 224 33.71 33.44 3.44
C LEU A 224 33.65 34.09 4.84
N VAL A 225 34.64 34.94 5.15
CA VAL A 225 34.78 35.62 6.44
C VAL A 225 33.73 36.72 6.63
N GLU A 226 33.45 37.47 5.57
CA GLU A 226 32.46 38.55 5.57
C GLU A 226 31.02 38.03 5.57
N TYR A 227 30.75 36.94 4.84
CA TYR A 227 29.40 36.39 4.73
C TYR A 227 28.95 35.69 6.01
N PHE A 228 29.81 34.84 6.57
CA PHE A 228 29.52 34.14 7.82
C PHE A 228 30.25 34.79 8.98
N GLY A 229 29.52 35.41 9.90
CA GLY A 229 30.12 35.97 11.13
C GLY A 229 30.63 34.89 12.10
N ARG A 230 30.02 33.71 12.10
CA ARG A 230 30.37 32.61 13.02
C ARG A 230 31.40 31.67 12.39
N VAL A 231 32.46 31.36 13.14
CA VAL A 231 33.52 30.42 12.70
C VAL A 231 32.96 29.03 12.39
N HIS A 232 32.01 28.55 13.20
CA HIS A 232 31.36 27.26 12.98
C HIS A 232 30.63 27.15 11.63
N ASP A 233 30.01 28.25 11.18
CA ASP A 233 29.31 28.30 9.89
C ASP A 233 30.33 28.28 8.74
N ARG A 234 31.48 28.93 8.90
CA ARG A 234 32.60 28.92 7.93
C ARG A 234 33.15 27.51 7.75
N GLU A 235 33.52 26.85 8.86
CA GLU A 235 34.03 25.48 8.86
C GLU A 235 33.02 24.51 8.25
N SER A 236 31.73 24.71 8.53
CA SER A 236 30.67 23.87 7.99
C SER A 236 30.52 24.03 6.49
N ALA A 237 30.55 25.26 5.97
CA ALA A 237 30.46 25.53 4.54
C ALA A 237 31.56 24.82 3.74
N VAL A 238 32.83 24.90 4.17
CA VAL A 238 33.98 24.30 3.46
C VAL A 238 34.31 22.87 3.89
N TRP A 239 33.50 22.26 4.77
CA TRP A 239 33.76 20.95 5.35
C TRP A 239 34.07 19.86 4.30
N ALA A 240 33.40 19.88 3.14
CA ALA A 240 33.63 18.88 2.09
C ALA A 240 35.05 18.92 1.52
N LEU A 241 35.61 20.12 1.35
CA LEU A 241 36.99 20.32 0.89
C LEU A 241 37.99 19.98 1.99
N HIS A 242 37.70 20.38 3.23
CA HIS A 242 38.53 20.05 4.39
C HIS A 242 38.62 18.53 4.62
N ALA A 243 37.47 17.84 4.62
CA ALA A 243 37.39 16.40 4.85
C ALA A 243 38.09 15.56 3.77
N THR A 244 38.32 16.14 2.59
CA THR A 244 39.01 15.48 1.47
C THR A 244 40.41 16.02 1.23
N GLY A 245 40.92 16.94 2.06
CA GLY A 245 42.26 17.53 1.92
C GLY A 245 42.43 18.33 0.63
N ARG A 246 41.40 19.07 0.21
CA ARG A 246 41.29 19.75 -1.10
C ARG A 246 40.96 21.23 -1.01
N LEU A 247 41.21 21.84 0.14
CA LEU A 247 40.95 23.27 0.34
C LEU A 247 41.71 24.13 -0.66
N ASP A 248 43.00 23.85 -0.87
CA ASP A 248 43.87 24.70 -1.69
C ASP A 248 43.84 24.36 -3.19
N LYS A 249 42.95 23.44 -3.59
CA LYS A 249 42.90 22.91 -4.98
C LYS A 249 41.71 23.39 -5.78
N TYR A 250 40.67 23.89 -5.11
CA TYR A 250 39.42 24.25 -5.77
C TYR A 250 38.95 25.63 -5.35
N ASN A 251 38.62 26.46 -6.33
CA ASN A 251 37.88 27.69 -6.13
C ASN A 251 36.37 27.40 -6.10
N VAL A 252 35.68 28.05 -5.17
CA VAL A 252 34.24 27.90 -4.97
C VAL A 252 33.57 29.25 -5.20
N TRP A 253 32.68 29.29 -6.18
CA TRP A 253 31.72 30.38 -6.31
C TRP A 253 30.34 29.84 -5.96
N ALA A 254 29.73 30.37 -4.90
CA ALA A 254 28.42 29.91 -4.48
C ALA A 254 27.39 31.03 -4.35
N THR A 255 26.15 30.65 -4.62
CA THR A 255 24.96 31.48 -4.39
C THR A 255 24.08 30.80 -3.37
N ALA A 256 23.75 31.50 -2.29
CA ALA A 256 22.91 31.00 -1.21
C ALA A 256 21.72 31.94 -0.98
N GLU A 257 20.52 31.35 -0.90
CA GLU A 257 19.25 32.06 -0.81
C GLU A 257 18.32 31.40 0.22
N GLY A 258 17.48 32.22 0.87
CA GLY A 258 16.48 31.76 1.84
C GLY A 258 17.06 31.26 3.17
N GLY A 259 16.18 31.00 4.14
CA GLY A 259 16.55 30.46 5.45
C GLY A 259 17.37 31.42 6.33
N GLY A 260 18.26 30.85 7.15
CA GLY A 260 19.18 31.60 8.02
C GLY A 260 20.62 31.13 7.85
N THR A 261 21.58 31.81 8.47
CA THR A 261 23.03 31.62 8.22
C THR A 261 23.49 30.17 8.38
N THR A 262 23.09 29.50 9.45
CA THR A 262 23.43 28.09 9.73
C THR A 262 22.86 27.14 8.66
N GLY A 263 21.60 27.36 8.27
CA GLY A 263 20.95 26.56 7.23
C GLY A 263 21.58 26.76 5.85
N GLN A 264 22.04 27.98 5.55
CA GLN A 264 22.76 28.31 4.32
C GLN A 264 24.15 27.67 4.29
N ALA A 265 24.91 27.74 5.39
CA ALA A 265 26.23 27.10 5.50
C ALA A 265 26.16 25.59 5.24
N ASP A 266 25.21 24.91 5.87
CA ASP A 266 24.99 23.48 5.66
C ASP A 266 24.48 23.13 4.24
N ALA A 267 23.64 24.00 3.65
CA ALA A 267 23.21 23.84 2.26
C ALA A 267 24.41 23.97 1.29
N LEU A 268 25.33 24.89 1.56
CA LEU A 268 26.59 25.03 0.83
C LEU A 268 27.46 23.79 0.98
N THR A 269 27.56 23.20 2.17
CA THR A 269 28.29 21.94 2.38
C THR A 269 27.82 20.86 1.41
N LEU A 270 26.50 20.70 1.28
CA LEU A 270 25.91 19.70 0.38
C LEU A 270 26.14 20.05 -1.10
N ALA A 271 26.07 21.33 -1.45
CA ALA A 271 26.33 21.80 -2.81
C ALA A 271 27.79 21.51 -3.22
N ILE A 272 28.76 21.92 -2.40
CA ILE A 272 30.19 21.72 -2.66
C ILE A 272 30.52 20.23 -2.70
N ALA A 273 29.98 19.42 -1.79
CA ALA A 273 30.22 17.97 -1.81
C ALA A 273 29.71 17.29 -3.08
N LYS A 274 28.57 17.73 -3.63
CA LYS A 274 28.05 17.21 -4.90
C LYS A 274 28.88 17.63 -6.10
N ALA A 275 29.32 18.89 -6.14
CA ALA A 275 30.22 19.37 -7.17
C ALA A 275 31.56 18.60 -7.14
N LEU A 276 32.10 18.36 -5.93
CA LEU A 276 33.34 17.61 -5.75
C LEU A 276 33.22 16.14 -6.20
N MET A 277 32.08 15.48 -5.94
CA MET A 277 31.82 14.12 -6.45
C MET A 277 31.75 14.04 -7.97
N ALA A 278 31.46 15.15 -8.66
CA ALA A 278 31.43 15.20 -10.11
C ALA A 278 32.85 15.26 -10.70
N HIS A 279 33.76 16.00 -10.06
CA HIS A 279 35.18 16.01 -10.42
C HIS A 279 35.88 14.71 -10.05
N GLU A 280 35.66 14.22 -8.83
CA GLU A 280 36.30 13.00 -8.33
C GLU A 280 35.28 12.03 -7.69
N PRO A 281 34.71 11.08 -8.47
CA PRO A 281 33.70 10.16 -7.97
C PRO A 281 34.25 9.20 -6.89
N ALA A 282 35.57 8.99 -6.84
CA ALA A 282 36.24 8.16 -5.84
C ALA A 282 36.13 8.70 -4.40
N LEU A 283 35.83 10.00 -4.22
CA LEU A 283 35.70 10.64 -2.90
C LEU A 283 34.32 10.42 -2.25
N LYS A 284 33.34 9.92 -3.02
CA LYS A 284 31.98 9.61 -2.55
C LYS A 284 31.94 8.82 -1.22
N PRO A 285 32.69 7.71 -1.03
CA PRO A 285 32.71 6.99 0.25
C PRO A 285 33.29 7.82 1.41
N ALA A 286 34.28 8.68 1.17
CA ALA A 286 34.84 9.55 2.21
C ALA A 286 33.83 10.62 2.66
N LEU A 287 33.18 11.29 1.70
CA LEU A 287 32.15 12.30 1.97
C LEU A 287 30.90 11.70 2.64
N ARG A 288 30.55 10.45 2.30
CA ARG A 288 29.41 9.73 2.90
C ARG A 288 29.64 9.39 4.38
N ARG A 289 30.87 9.12 4.80
CA ARG A 289 31.20 8.84 6.21
C ARG A 289 30.90 10.02 7.14
N GLY A 290 30.96 11.26 6.64
CA GLY A 290 30.66 12.45 7.43
C GLY A 290 29.18 12.73 7.69
N ASN A 291 28.25 11.91 7.19
CA ASN A 291 26.80 12.04 7.36
C ASN A 291 26.16 13.40 6.99
N ARG A 292 26.88 14.29 6.30
CA ARG A 292 26.37 15.61 5.86
C ARG A 292 25.68 15.59 4.48
N LEU A 293 25.65 14.44 3.79
CA LEU A 293 25.08 14.29 2.45
C LEU A 293 23.55 14.01 2.41
N ARG A 294 22.90 13.76 3.56
CA ARG A 294 21.56 13.14 3.60
C ARG A 294 20.48 13.90 4.39
N ASP A 295 20.76 15.08 4.95
CA ASP A 295 19.84 15.68 5.93
C ASP A 295 18.47 16.05 5.32
N THR A 296 17.42 15.29 5.69
CA THR A 296 16.04 15.54 5.28
C THR A 296 15.19 16.16 6.37
N ARG A 297 15.77 16.69 7.46
CA ARG A 297 14.98 17.27 8.58
C ARG A 297 14.14 18.45 8.09
N PRO A 298 12.81 18.31 7.92
CA PRO A 298 11.95 19.43 7.64
C PRO A 298 11.89 20.29 8.90
N LYS A 299 11.68 21.60 8.75
CA LYS A 299 11.15 22.36 9.88
C LYS A 299 9.74 21.83 10.10
N GLU A 300 9.45 21.25 11.26
CA GLU A 300 8.07 20.97 11.65
C GLU A 300 7.34 22.32 11.63
N GLY A 301 6.42 22.48 10.69
CA GLY A 301 5.64 23.70 10.54
C GLY A 301 4.96 23.99 11.86
N GLY A 302 5.32 25.11 12.48
CA GLY A 302 4.68 25.59 13.69
C GLY A 302 3.29 26.10 13.37
N GLU A 303 2.36 25.15 13.23
CA GLU A 303 0.91 25.33 13.29
C GLU A 303 0.27 23.95 13.53
N LYS A 304 0.88 23.18 14.44
CA LYS A 304 0.07 22.31 15.29
C LYS A 304 -0.37 23.22 16.43
N GLU A 305 -1.66 23.18 16.78
CA GLU A 305 -2.23 23.84 17.97
C GLU A 305 -1.17 23.94 19.07
N ALA A 306 -0.96 25.14 19.61
CA ALA A 306 0.20 25.48 20.46
C ALA A 306 0.35 24.51 21.64
N TRP A 307 1.04 23.39 21.42
CA TRP A 307 1.48 22.50 22.48
C TRP A 307 2.80 23.07 23.02
N PRO A 308 2.93 23.24 24.34
CA PRO A 308 4.15 23.75 24.95
C PRO A 308 5.33 22.89 24.51
N ARG A 309 6.45 23.56 24.21
CA ARG A 309 7.68 22.84 23.87
C ARG A 309 8.18 22.10 25.11
N GLU A 310 8.86 20.99 24.88
CA GLU A 310 9.43 20.19 25.97
C GLU A 310 10.35 21.06 26.84
N GLY A 311 9.95 21.29 28.10
CA GLY A 311 10.65 22.16 29.06
C GLY A 311 10.06 23.56 29.26
N GLU A 312 9.05 23.98 28.48
CA GLU A 312 8.28 25.19 28.78
C GLU A 312 7.31 24.91 29.94
N LYS A 313 7.38 25.74 30.98
CA LYS A 313 6.41 25.71 32.09
C LYS A 313 5.15 26.41 31.62
N GLU A 314 4.01 25.73 31.73
CA GLU A 314 2.71 26.38 31.61
C GLU A 314 2.08 26.52 32.99
N THR A 315 1.49 27.68 33.21
CA THR A 315 0.69 27.97 34.39
C THR A 315 -0.76 27.66 34.03
N TYR A 316 -1.30 26.53 34.48
CA TYR A 316 -2.71 26.22 34.31
C TYR A 316 -3.45 26.64 35.58
N MET A 317 -4.42 27.56 35.49
CA MET A 317 -5.21 28.05 36.63
C MET A 317 -4.35 28.55 37.82
N GLY A 318 -3.18 29.16 37.55
CA GLY A 318 -2.31 29.72 38.58
C GLY A 318 -1.34 28.75 39.27
N GLN A 319 -1.26 27.50 38.83
CA GLN A 319 -0.26 26.53 39.31
C GLN A 319 0.75 26.16 38.22
N GLU A 320 2.03 26.10 38.56
CA GLU A 320 3.10 25.64 37.65
C GLU A 320 2.98 24.12 37.42
N ILE A 321 2.85 23.70 36.17
CA ILE A 321 2.88 22.27 35.80
C ILE A 321 4.08 22.04 34.89
N VAL A 322 4.95 21.08 35.26
CA VAL A 322 6.10 20.67 34.45
C VAL A 322 5.70 19.43 33.64
N LEU A 323 5.54 19.60 32.33
CA LEU A 323 5.21 18.49 31.43
C LEU A 323 6.46 17.64 31.13
N SER A 324 6.43 16.37 31.53
CA SER A 324 7.48 15.38 31.28
C SER A 324 6.98 14.31 30.31
N ARG A 325 7.77 13.99 29.27
CA ARG A 325 7.42 12.99 28.24
C ARG A 325 7.32 11.53 28.73
N LYS A 326 7.49 11.27 30.02
CA LYS A 326 7.39 9.90 30.55
C LYS A 326 5.92 9.53 30.75
N SER A 327 5.39 8.78 29.78
CA SER A 327 4.22 7.89 29.89
C SER A 327 2.85 8.50 29.58
N ILE A 328 2.54 8.65 28.29
CA ILE A 328 1.16 8.64 27.80
C ILE A 328 0.95 7.32 27.05
N LYS A 329 0.45 6.30 27.76
CA LYS A 329 -0.10 5.08 27.15
C LYS A 329 -1.58 5.34 26.87
N TRP A 330 -1.99 5.24 25.61
CA TRP A 330 -3.38 5.40 25.19
C TRP A 330 -4.11 4.05 25.21
N PRO A 331 -5.20 3.88 25.98
CA PRO A 331 -6.12 2.78 25.80
C PRO A 331 -7.20 3.21 24.79
N TRP A 332 -7.19 2.60 23.62
CA TRP A 332 -8.33 2.59 22.73
C TRP A 332 -9.38 1.61 23.27
N ALA A 333 -10.65 1.97 23.12
CA ALA A 333 -11.85 1.19 23.43
C ALA A 333 -12.20 1.00 24.93
N SER A 334 -13.13 1.82 25.43
CA SER A 334 -14.30 1.40 26.23
C SER A 334 -15.20 2.62 26.48
N HIS A 335 -16.47 2.52 26.12
CA HIS A 335 -17.52 3.49 26.47
C HIS A 335 -17.83 3.39 27.96
N GLU A 336 -17.36 4.33 28.77
CA GLU A 336 -17.93 4.73 30.08
C GLU A 336 -17.12 5.93 30.62
N PRO A 337 -17.75 7.02 31.13
CA PRO A 337 -17.02 8.14 31.70
C PRO A 337 -16.44 7.76 33.08
N PRO A 338 -15.14 8.01 33.34
CA PRO A 338 -14.57 7.74 34.66
C PRO A 338 -15.10 8.73 35.70
N VAL A 339 -15.53 8.21 36.84
CA VAL A 339 -15.75 8.96 38.08
C VAL A 339 -14.39 9.35 38.63
N LEU A 340 -14.10 10.66 38.68
CA LEU A 340 -12.92 11.20 39.34
C LEU A 340 -13.14 11.20 40.86
N GLU A 341 -12.49 10.27 41.58
CA GLU A 341 -12.25 10.45 43.01
C GLU A 341 -11.13 11.49 43.17
N VAL A 342 -11.54 12.71 43.51
CA VAL A 342 -10.62 13.77 43.89
C VAL A 342 -10.36 13.65 45.39
N ILE A 343 -9.15 13.24 45.77
CA ILE A 343 -8.67 13.34 47.15
C ILE A 343 -8.21 14.79 47.37
N LEU A 344 -9.12 15.63 47.88
CA LEU A 344 -8.82 17.00 48.34
C LEU A 344 -8.56 16.98 49.86
N PRO A 345 -7.46 17.56 50.36
CA PRO A 345 -7.39 18.00 51.74
C PRO A 345 -8.24 19.27 51.93
N LEU A 346 -9.30 19.14 52.72
CA LEU A 346 -10.21 20.21 53.12
C LEU A 346 -9.49 21.28 53.96
N VAL A 347 -9.36 22.50 53.42
CA VAL A 347 -9.27 23.72 54.25
C VAL A 347 -10.11 24.82 53.57
N PHE A 348 -11.33 25.01 54.05
CA PHE A 348 -12.17 26.18 53.75
C PHE A 348 -11.81 27.32 54.72
N PRO A 349 -11.82 28.58 54.25
CA PRO A 349 -12.40 29.65 55.04
C PRO A 349 -13.59 30.28 54.32
N GLN A 350 -14.62 30.52 55.12
CA GLN A 350 -15.93 31.07 54.78
C GLN A 350 -15.87 32.57 54.48
N CYS A 351 -16.65 33.07 53.51
CA CYS A 351 -17.32 34.37 53.61
C CYS A 351 -18.46 34.56 52.58
N LYS A 352 -19.67 34.61 53.15
CA LYS A 352 -20.93 35.34 52.85
C LYS A 352 -21.68 35.17 51.51
N PRO A 353 -23.02 34.96 51.57
CA PRO A 353 -23.89 34.71 50.42
C PRO A 353 -24.47 36.01 49.84
N TYR A 354 -24.55 36.10 48.51
CA TYR A 354 -25.49 36.99 47.84
C TYR A 354 -26.68 36.19 47.33
N PHE A 355 -27.83 36.54 47.89
CA PHE A 355 -29.16 36.11 47.50
C PHE A 355 -29.56 36.89 46.23
N CYS A 356 -29.89 36.18 45.15
CA CYS A 356 -30.76 36.71 44.11
C CYS A 356 -31.66 35.56 43.62
N ASN A 357 -32.89 35.58 44.13
CA ASN A 357 -34.03 34.92 43.52
C ASN A 357 -34.26 35.53 42.12
N ASN A 358 -34.34 34.71 41.10
CA ASN A 358 -35.52 34.77 40.25
C ASN A 358 -35.80 33.44 39.56
N GLN A 359 -37.11 33.21 39.41
CA GLN A 359 -37.76 31.92 39.28
C GLN A 359 -37.49 31.21 37.95
N ALA A 360 -37.48 29.89 38.07
CA ALA A 360 -37.45 28.94 36.98
C ALA A 360 -38.69 29.02 36.09
N THR A 361 -38.50 28.81 34.79
CA THR A 361 -39.44 28.01 33.99
C THR A 361 -38.66 26.99 33.17
N ASN A 362 -39.01 25.72 33.40
CA ASN A 362 -38.55 24.55 32.66
C ASN A 362 -39.26 24.50 31.31
N HIS A 363 -38.54 24.28 30.19
CA HIS A 363 -38.89 23.23 29.21
C HIS A 363 -37.87 23.05 28.07
N LYS A 364 -37.43 21.78 27.94
CA LYS A 364 -37.21 20.98 26.72
C LYS A 364 -36.14 21.38 25.69
N ARG A 365 -35.06 20.58 25.71
CA ARG A 365 -34.40 19.84 24.60
C ARG A 365 -34.40 20.47 23.20
N SER A 366 -33.18 20.68 22.69
CA SER A 366 -32.58 20.12 21.46
C SER A 366 -31.80 21.15 20.64
N SER A 367 -30.48 20.97 20.62
CA SER A 367 -29.52 21.70 19.81
C SER A 367 -29.59 21.27 18.33
N PRO A 368 -29.43 22.19 17.37
CA PRO A 368 -29.26 21.83 15.96
C PRO A 368 -27.77 21.65 15.57
N HIS A 369 -27.62 20.74 14.61
CA HIS A 369 -26.50 20.31 13.77
C HIS A 369 -25.52 21.42 13.31
N ILE A 370 -24.20 21.21 13.44
CA ILE A 370 -23.28 20.61 12.44
C ILE A 370 -23.31 21.34 11.08
N PHE A 371 -22.34 22.24 10.89
CA PHE A 371 -21.94 22.75 9.57
C PHE A 371 -20.78 21.89 9.03
N ALA A 372 -21.09 21.00 8.08
CA ALA A 372 -20.11 20.40 7.18
C ALA A 372 -20.28 21.08 5.80
N ARG A 373 -19.25 21.81 5.35
CA ARG A 373 -19.18 22.34 3.98
C ARG A 373 -18.71 21.23 3.06
N THR A 374 -19.63 20.71 2.25
CA THR A 374 -19.32 19.96 1.03
C THR A 374 -19.83 20.79 -0.14
N ILE A 375 -18.94 21.18 -1.05
CA ILE A 375 -19.28 21.94 -2.25
C ILE A 375 -19.62 20.91 -3.34
N TYR A 376 -20.91 20.80 -3.69
CA TYR A 376 -21.37 20.29 -4.97
C TYR A 376 -22.13 21.42 -5.66
N THR A 377 -21.66 21.86 -6.82
CA THR A 377 -22.42 22.71 -7.74
C THR A 377 -23.14 21.80 -8.73
N ASN A 378 -24.47 21.75 -8.66
CA ASN A 378 -25.33 21.30 -9.75
C ASN A 378 -26.06 22.52 -10.31
N CYS A 379 -26.01 22.68 -11.63
CA CYS A 379 -26.91 23.56 -12.36
C CYS A 379 -27.54 22.71 -13.47
N THR A 380 -28.82 22.39 -13.30
CA THR A 380 -29.74 21.88 -14.32
C THR A 380 -30.62 23.08 -14.70
N LEU A 381 -30.85 23.41 -15.98
CA LEU A 381 -31.89 22.84 -16.84
C LEU A 381 -31.87 23.66 -18.16
N GLN A 382 -31.94 23.02 -19.33
CA GLN A 382 -33.15 23.07 -20.16
C GLN A 382 -33.08 22.17 -21.40
N HIS A 383 -34.27 21.74 -21.77
CA HIS A 383 -34.75 20.70 -22.67
C HIS A 383 -34.40 20.78 -24.18
N ASN A 384 -34.38 19.58 -24.77
CA ASN A 384 -34.88 19.15 -26.09
C ASN A 384 -34.37 19.83 -27.37
N PHE A 385 -33.72 19.03 -28.24
CA PHE A 385 -34.13 18.92 -29.65
C PHE A 385 -33.64 17.60 -30.27
N LEU A 386 -34.52 16.97 -31.05
CA LEU A 386 -34.36 15.71 -31.76
C LEU A 386 -33.56 15.89 -33.08
N GLU A 387 -33.01 14.76 -33.52
CA GLU A 387 -32.85 14.33 -34.93
C GLU A 387 -31.70 14.87 -35.83
N ASN A 388 -30.94 13.88 -36.33
CA ASN A 388 -30.63 13.59 -37.74
C ASN A 388 -29.36 14.14 -38.43
N LEU A 389 -28.78 13.19 -39.20
CA LEU A 389 -27.84 13.26 -40.35
C LEU A 389 -26.32 13.28 -40.02
N PHE A 390 -25.59 12.18 -40.29
CA PHE A 390 -25.04 11.68 -41.57
C PHE A 390 -23.83 12.46 -42.12
N PHE A 391 -22.84 11.67 -42.58
CA PHE A 391 -21.73 12.00 -43.50
C PHE A 391 -20.57 12.90 -43.02
N ASN A 392 -19.38 12.30 -42.83
CA ASN A 392 -18.31 12.30 -43.85
C ASN A 392 -17.01 11.67 -43.30
N MET A 393 -16.67 10.49 -43.81
CA MET A 393 -15.30 9.99 -43.88
C MET A 393 -14.97 9.69 -45.34
N GLN A 394 -13.92 10.35 -45.84
CA GLN A 394 -13.21 10.10 -47.10
C GLN A 394 -11.76 10.57 -46.87
N PRO A 395 -10.78 10.17 -47.70
CA PRO A 395 -10.67 8.92 -48.44
C PRO A 395 -9.26 8.29 -48.39
N SER A 396 -9.16 6.99 -48.65
CA SER A 396 -8.08 6.31 -49.39
C SER A 396 -8.56 4.96 -49.88
#